data_AF-A0A8H4XQV5-F1
#
_entry.id   AF-A0A8H4XQV5-F1
#
_cell.length_a   1.000
_cell.length_b   1.000
_cell.length_c   1.000
_cell.angle_alpha   90.00
_cell.angle_beta   90.00
_cell.angle_gamma   90.00
#
_symmetry.space_group_name_H-M   'P 1'
#
loop_
_entity.id
_entity.type
_entity.pdbx_description
1 polymer ?
#
loop_
_entity_poly.entity_id
_entity_poly.type
_entity_poly.pdbx_seq_one_letter_code
_entity_poly.pdbx_strand_id
1 'polypeptide(L)'
;MPAATSFKTAVLREMKALIRKHLPSSSDDDNESVMSASTHGGRQLSSQEKSSILARNLRALDADSAYDMLKQIYTGVSESLRRLGVQVKVLLDITSGLGAQPSPSVGRSSPRSPDPQNARGPRSQGSAAEVAAVQEEILQVLDMSSLLGQAVDIVQSQVVKVLKVRSEQTSHLPIEDFLRYFSLNRLFADECEAISGRSGTSLKTVVDNQIRDFIVRFSDNQRHQIVEVMDADKWDARDFGDAENAVLDRILRASTADVNLWLQVSKIWQPAEESPSPTPKTENGAAVNGEAKEAKEAKEKEK
;
A
#
# COMPACT_ATOMS: atom_id res chain seq x y z
N MET A 1 -2.33 -31.24 22.09
CA MET A 1 -1.44 -30.26 21.42
C MET A 1 -0.89 -29.32 22.47
N PRO A 2 0.42 -29.02 22.48
CA PRO A 2 1.00 -28.02 23.38
C PRO A 2 0.30 -26.66 23.20
N ALA A 3 0.05 -25.93 24.29
CA ALA A 3 -0.69 -24.66 24.26
C ALA A 3 -0.04 -23.62 23.32
N ALA A 4 1.29 -23.54 23.30
CA ALA A 4 2.05 -22.65 22.41
C ALA A 4 1.77 -22.93 20.92
N THR A 5 1.72 -24.20 20.51
CA THR A 5 1.41 -24.59 19.13
C THR A 5 -0.03 -24.23 18.76
N SER A 6 -0.98 -24.38 19.70
CA SER A 6 -2.37 -23.98 19.48
C SER A 6 -2.51 -22.47 19.31
N PHE A 7 -1.79 -21.68 20.12
CA PHE A 7 -1.80 -20.22 20.01
C PHE A 7 -1.15 -19.74 18.70
N LYS A 8 0.01 -20.29 18.33
CA LYS A 8 0.68 -20.01 17.04
C LYS A 8 -0.23 -20.29 15.85
N THR A 9 -0.86 -21.45 15.81
CA THR A 9 -1.78 -21.81 14.72
C THR A 9 -3.03 -20.92 14.69
N ALA A 10 -3.57 -20.54 15.85
CA ALA A 10 -4.69 -19.60 15.94
C ALA A 10 -4.32 -18.22 15.38
N VAL A 11 -3.17 -17.65 15.77
CA VAL A 11 -2.69 -16.35 15.28
C VAL A 11 -2.50 -16.36 13.76
N LEU A 12 -1.81 -17.37 13.22
CA LEU A 12 -1.60 -17.44 11.77
C LEU A 12 -2.91 -17.64 10.99
N ARG A 13 -3.91 -18.28 11.60
CA ARG A 13 -5.26 -18.41 11.04
C ARG A 13 -6.02 -17.07 11.07
N GLU A 14 -5.94 -16.34 12.19
CA GLU A 14 -6.52 -15.01 12.38
C GLU A 14 -6.01 -14.02 11.30
N MET A 15 -4.69 -13.95 11.11
CA MET A 15 -4.06 -13.06 10.11
C MET A 15 -4.59 -13.34 8.70
N LYS A 16 -4.73 -14.62 8.33
CA LYS A 16 -5.30 -15.01 7.03
C LYS A 16 -6.81 -14.70 6.96
N ALA A 17 -7.54 -14.82 8.07
CA ALA A 17 -8.96 -14.53 8.12
C ALA A 17 -9.24 -13.02 7.95
N LEU A 18 -8.43 -12.15 8.55
CA LEU A 18 -8.54 -10.70 8.40
C LEU A 18 -8.36 -10.27 6.95
N ILE A 19 -7.34 -10.79 6.26
CA ILE A 19 -7.15 -10.50 4.83
C ILE A 19 -8.37 -11.00 4.03
N ARG A 20 -8.79 -12.25 4.28
CA ARG A 20 -9.93 -12.84 3.56
C ARG A 20 -11.22 -12.07 3.76
N LYS A 21 -11.51 -11.56 4.95
CA LYS A 21 -12.73 -10.81 5.28
C LYS A 21 -12.99 -9.65 4.32
N HIS A 22 -11.93 -8.98 3.89
CA HIS A 22 -12.02 -7.81 3.02
C HIS A 22 -11.93 -8.15 1.52
N LEU A 23 -11.68 -9.41 1.15
CA LEU A 23 -11.68 -9.82 -0.25
C LEU A 23 -13.12 -10.01 -0.77
N PRO A 24 -13.41 -9.68 -2.05
CA PRO A 24 -14.77 -9.73 -2.62
C PRO A 24 -15.48 -11.09 -2.56
N SER A 25 -14.75 -12.18 -2.31
CA SER A 25 -15.30 -13.55 -2.22
C SER A 25 -15.57 -14.00 -0.78
N SER A 26 -15.47 -13.11 0.23
CA SER A 26 -15.65 -13.47 1.65
C SER A 26 -17.11 -13.63 2.07
N SER A 27 -18.04 -13.21 1.22
CA SER A 27 -19.47 -13.40 1.38
C SER A 27 -19.84 -14.86 1.02
N ASP A 28 -20.02 -15.69 2.05
CA ASP A 28 -21.09 -16.72 2.10
C ASP A 28 -20.79 -18.21 1.79
N ASP A 29 -19.73 -18.87 2.33
CA ASP A 29 -19.80 -20.37 2.44
C ASP A 29 -18.76 -21.08 3.34
N ASP A 30 -17.57 -20.54 3.55
CA ASP A 30 -16.44 -21.41 3.96
C ASP A 30 -16.27 -21.65 5.49
N ASN A 31 -17.20 -21.20 6.35
CA ASN A 31 -17.02 -21.34 7.82
C ASN A 31 -18.01 -22.27 8.54
N GLU A 32 -19.06 -22.83 7.91
CA GLU A 32 -20.00 -23.74 8.61
C GLU A 32 -20.37 -25.04 7.89
N SER A 33 -19.97 -25.24 6.63
CA SER A 33 -20.38 -26.42 5.86
C SER A 33 -19.47 -27.65 6.07
N VAL A 34 -19.38 -28.15 7.31
CA VAL A 34 -18.89 -29.52 7.61
C VAL A 34 -19.97 -30.44 8.19
N MET A 35 -21.23 -29.98 8.34
CA MET A 35 -22.28 -30.79 8.96
C MET A 35 -23.60 -30.93 8.17
N SER A 36 -23.69 -30.51 6.91
CA SER A 36 -24.91 -30.74 6.13
C SER A 36 -24.62 -31.02 4.66
N ALA A 37 -24.26 -32.28 4.36
CA ALA A 37 -24.34 -32.83 3.03
C ALA A 37 -25.44 -33.90 3.00
N SER A 38 -26.70 -33.48 3.05
CA SER A 38 -27.81 -34.31 2.57
C SER A 38 -28.81 -33.43 1.81
N THR A 39 -29.20 -33.89 0.62
CA THR A 39 -30.27 -33.35 -0.24
C THR A 39 -30.04 -32.04 -1.00
N HIS A 40 -29.00 -31.96 -1.85
CA HIS A 40 -29.09 -31.51 -3.26
C HIS A 40 -27.67 -31.46 -3.84
N GLY A 41 -27.49 -31.92 -5.08
CA GLY A 41 -26.19 -32.06 -5.76
C GLY A 41 -25.50 -30.74 -6.11
N GLY A 42 -25.07 -29.96 -5.12
CA GLY A 42 -24.14 -28.84 -5.30
C GLY A 42 -22.72 -29.36 -5.47
N ARG A 43 -22.16 -29.22 -6.67
CA ARG A 43 -20.75 -29.55 -6.93
C ARG A 43 -19.88 -28.56 -6.17
N GLN A 44 -19.20 -29.00 -5.10
CA GLN A 44 -18.23 -28.16 -4.41
C GLN A 44 -17.15 -27.70 -5.40
N LEU A 45 -16.96 -26.38 -5.50
CA LEU A 45 -15.97 -25.78 -6.38
C LEU A 45 -14.56 -26.19 -5.96
N SER A 46 -13.73 -26.56 -6.93
CA SER A 46 -12.31 -26.84 -6.73
C SER A 46 -11.59 -25.59 -6.21
N SER A 47 -10.53 -25.79 -5.41
CA SER A 47 -9.65 -24.70 -4.94
C SER A 47 -9.13 -23.83 -6.09
N GLN A 48 -8.90 -24.43 -7.25
CA GLN A 48 -8.49 -23.72 -8.47
C GLN A 48 -9.60 -22.85 -9.05
N GLU A 49 -10.86 -23.33 -9.04
CA GLU A 49 -12.03 -22.58 -9.49
C GLU A 49 -12.33 -21.40 -8.55
N LYS A 50 -12.23 -21.61 -7.23
CA LYS A 50 -12.35 -20.52 -6.24
C LYS A 50 -11.30 -19.43 -6.47
N SER A 51 -10.05 -19.83 -6.73
CA SER A 51 -8.95 -18.90 -6.97
C SER A 51 -9.13 -18.10 -8.27
N SER A 52 -9.66 -18.73 -9.34
CA SER A 52 -9.90 -18.05 -10.62
C SER A 52 -11.06 -17.06 -10.54
N ILE A 53 -12.14 -17.41 -9.82
CA ILE A 53 -13.28 -16.51 -9.55
C ILE A 53 -12.81 -15.31 -8.73
N LEU A 54 -12.06 -15.52 -7.66
CA LEU A 54 -11.50 -14.43 -6.87
C LEU A 54 -10.60 -13.52 -7.72
N ALA A 55 -9.74 -14.09 -8.57
CA ALA A 55 -8.88 -13.29 -9.44
C ALA A 55 -9.69 -12.44 -10.42
N ARG A 56 -10.79 -12.98 -10.97
CA ARG A 56 -11.72 -12.23 -11.82
C ARG A 56 -12.40 -11.09 -11.04
N ASN A 57 -12.93 -11.36 -9.86
CA ASN A 57 -13.58 -10.34 -9.02
C ASN A 57 -12.58 -9.25 -8.60
N LEU A 58 -11.36 -9.65 -8.26
CA LEU A 58 -10.28 -8.73 -7.94
C LEU A 58 -9.92 -7.85 -9.13
N ARG A 59 -9.98 -8.32 -10.38
CA ARG A 59 -9.75 -7.44 -11.55
C ARG A 59 -10.94 -6.56 -11.88
N ALA A 60 -12.16 -7.00 -11.54
CA ALA A 60 -13.39 -6.28 -11.82
C ALA A 60 -13.67 -5.10 -10.87
N LEU A 61 -12.97 -5.04 -9.71
CA LEU A 61 -13.06 -3.88 -8.81
C LEU A 61 -12.55 -2.61 -9.48
N ASP A 62 -13.29 -1.52 -9.28
CA ASP A 62 -12.86 -0.16 -9.62
C ASP A 62 -11.63 0.29 -8.79
N ALA A 63 -11.07 1.44 -9.15
CA ALA A 63 -9.87 1.96 -8.51
C ALA A 63 -10.10 2.30 -7.02
N ASP A 64 -11.19 2.98 -6.71
CA ASP A 64 -11.52 3.45 -5.36
C ASP A 64 -11.86 2.27 -4.43
N SER A 65 -12.74 1.36 -4.86
CA SER A 65 -13.08 0.17 -4.08
C SER A 65 -11.88 -0.73 -3.83
N ALA A 66 -10.96 -0.85 -4.79
CA ALA A 66 -9.73 -1.61 -4.60
C ALA A 66 -8.76 -0.93 -3.63
N TYR A 67 -8.66 0.41 -3.68
CA TYR A 67 -7.88 1.18 -2.72
C TYR A 67 -8.46 1.02 -1.31
N ASP A 68 -9.77 1.15 -1.15
CA ASP A 68 -10.45 0.96 0.13
C ASP A 68 -10.29 -0.46 0.67
N MET A 69 -10.40 -1.48 -0.19
CA MET A 69 -10.09 -2.86 0.18
C MET A 69 -8.67 -2.99 0.74
N LEU A 70 -7.66 -2.47 0.06
CA LEU A 70 -6.26 -2.52 0.52
C LEU A 70 -6.08 -1.76 1.84
N LYS A 71 -6.69 -0.58 1.97
CA LYS A 71 -6.66 0.23 3.19
C LYS A 71 -7.24 -0.54 4.38
N GLN A 72 -8.38 -1.21 4.21
CA GLN A 72 -9.01 -2.02 5.26
C GLN A 72 -8.14 -3.23 5.63
N ILE A 73 -7.57 -3.93 4.63
CA ILE A 73 -6.64 -5.04 4.88
C ILE A 73 -5.42 -4.57 5.67
N TYR A 74 -4.77 -3.48 5.23
CA TYR A 74 -3.53 -3.00 5.83
C TYR A 74 -3.77 -2.48 7.24
N THR A 75 -4.81 -1.71 7.48
CA THR A 75 -5.16 -1.23 8.83
C THR A 75 -5.48 -2.40 9.77
N GLY A 76 -6.37 -3.32 9.37
CA GLY A 76 -6.78 -4.45 10.21
C GLY A 76 -5.63 -5.42 10.53
N VAL A 77 -4.73 -5.66 9.57
CA VAL A 77 -3.57 -6.53 9.79
C VAL A 77 -2.50 -5.83 10.61
N SER A 78 -2.18 -4.56 10.33
CA SER A 78 -1.21 -3.80 11.13
C SER A 78 -1.63 -3.68 12.59
N GLU A 79 -2.92 -3.44 12.85
CA GLU A 79 -3.45 -3.43 14.22
C GLU A 79 -3.28 -4.80 14.90
N SER A 80 -3.65 -5.88 14.23
CA SER A 80 -3.52 -7.24 14.75
C SER A 80 -2.06 -7.64 15.01
N LEU A 81 -1.14 -7.21 14.15
CA LEU A 81 0.30 -7.43 14.33
C LEU A 81 0.85 -6.64 15.51
N ARG A 82 0.43 -5.39 15.73
CA ARG A 82 0.80 -4.60 16.92
C ARG A 82 0.25 -5.25 18.21
N ARG A 83 -1.01 -5.70 18.19
CA ARG A 83 -1.62 -6.44 19.31
C ARG A 83 -0.86 -7.73 19.62
N LEU A 84 -0.49 -8.49 18.59
CA LEU A 84 0.36 -9.69 18.74
C LEU A 84 1.73 -9.35 19.35
N GLY A 85 2.37 -8.27 18.89
CA GLY A 85 3.65 -7.82 19.45
C GLY A 85 3.56 -7.52 20.94
N VAL A 86 2.47 -6.88 21.40
CA VAL A 86 2.22 -6.66 22.83
C VAL A 86 2.01 -7.98 23.57
N GLN A 87 1.23 -8.91 23.02
CA GLN A 87 1.00 -10.23 23.64
C GLN A 87 2.31 -11.02 23.81
N VAL A 88 3.15 -11.04 22.79
CA VAL A 88 4.47 -11.71 22.83
C VAL A 88 5.37 -11.05 23.88
N LYS A 89 5.37 -9.71 23.96
CA LYS A 89 6.15 -8.98 24.98
C LYS A 89 5.71 -9.32 26.40
N VAL A 90 4.40 -9.31 26.67
CA VAL A 90 3.84 -9.65 27.99
C VAL A 90 4.18 -11.10 28.38
N LEU A 91 4.09 -12.05 27.44
CA LEU A 91 4.49 -13.44 27.69
C LEU A 91 5.98 -13.55 28.03
N LEU A 92 6.83 -12.80 27.35
CA LEU A 92 8.26 -12.76 27.63
C LEU A 92 8.56 -12.14 29.00
N ASP A 93 7.86 -11.06 29.38
CA ASP A 93 8.00 -10.42 30.69
C ASP A 93 7.58 -11.38 31.83
N ILE A 94 6.46 -12.10 31.68
CA ILE A 94 5.97 -13.07 32.68
C ILE A 94 6.95 -14.24 32.85
N THR A 95 7.42 -14.81 31.74
CA THR A 95 8.34 -15.97 31.77
C THR A 95 9.72 -15.59 32.31
N SER A 96 10.19 -14.36 32.04
CA SER A 96 11.42 -13.83 32.63
C SER A 96 11.30 -13.62 34.14
N GLY A 97 10.12 -13.27 34.64
CA GLY A 97 9.84 -13.14 36.08
C GLY A 97 9.78 -14.49 36.83
N LEU A 98 9.41 -15.58 36.15
CA LEU A 98 9.33 -16.93 36.74
C LEU A 98 10.72 -17.51 37.07
N GLY A 99 11.75 -17.21 36.27
CA GLY A 99 13.12 -17.66 36.52
C GLY A 99 13.82 -16.98 37.70
N ALA A 100 13.22 -15.93 38.27
CA ALA A 100 13.81 -15.10 39.33
C ALA A 100 13.22 -15.35 40.73
N GLN A 101 12.47 -16.43 40.94
CA GLN A 101 12.04 -16.86 42.28
C GLN A 101 13.14 -17.73 42.91
N PRO A 102 14.05 -17.20 43.75
CA PRO A 102 14.78 -18.05 44.67
C PRO A 102 13.75 -18.64 45.64
N SER A 103 13.64 -19.97 45.65
CA SER A 103 12.96 -20.71 46.72
C SER A 103 13.30 -20.08 48.08
N PRO A 104 12.31 -19.75 48.94
CA PRO A 104 12.57 -19.26 50.29
C PRO A 104 12.98 -20.45 51.16
N SER A 105 14.17 -21.02 50.93
CA SER A 105 14.63 -22.16 51.71
C SER A 105 16.14 -22.28 51.87
N VAL A 106 16.93 -21.21 51.85
CA VAL A 106 18.30 -21.28 52.40
C VAL A 106 18.70 -19.96 53.04
N GLY A 107 18.71 -19.92 54.37
CA GLY A 107 19.12 -18.72 55.10
C GLY A 107 19.27 -18.87 56.61
N ARG A 108 19.87 -19.97 57.11
CA ARG A 108 20.60 -19.97 58.40
C ARG A 108 21.40 -21.26 58.61
N SER A 109 22.60 -21.31 58.05
CA SER A 109 23.62 -22.27 58.44
C SER A 109 24.42 -21.72 59.63
N SER A 110 24.28 -22.37 60.78
CA SER A 110 25.19 -22.26 61.92
C SER A 110 26.34 -23.26 61.71
N PRO A 111 27.61 -22.91 61.98
CA PRO A 111 28.71 -23.85 61.84
C PRO A 111 28.77 -24.74 63.09
N ARG A 112 28.46 -26.03 62.95
CA ARG A 112 28.77 -27.02 64.00
C ARG A 112 29.29 -28.31 63.36
N SER A 113 30.39 -28.79 63.95
CA SER A 113 31.40 -29.78 63.56
C SER A 113 30.96 -31.04 62.80
N PRO A 114 31.91 -31.72 62.11
CA PRO A 114 31.63 -32.91 61.30
C PRO A 114 31.58 -34.18 62.16
N ASP A 115 30.55 -35.00 61.94
CA ASP A 115 30.42 -36.36 62.47
C ASP A 115 30.19 -37.33 61.29
N PRO A 116 31.01 -38.38 61.09
CA PRO A 116 30.92 -39.24 59.93
C PRO A 116 30.15 -40.52 60.28
N GLN A 117 28.81 -40.47 60.20
CA GLN A 117 27.98 -41.68 60.09
C GLN A 117 26.51 -41.33 59.84
N ASN A 118 26.13 -41.16 58.57
CA ASN A 118 24.95 -41.84 58.04
C ASN A 118 24.86 -41.71 56.53
N ALA A 119 24.78 -42.86 55.88
CA ALA A 119 24.48 -42.98 54.47
C ALA A 119 22.99 -42.71 54.22
N ARG A 120 22.70 -42.19 53.02
CA ARG A 120 21.43 -42.28 52.29
C ARG A 120 20.36 -41.23 52.61
N GLY A 121 20.61 -40.00 52.17
CA GLY A 121 19.55 -39.04 51.83
C GLY A 121 19.03 -39.29 50.40
N PRO A 122 17.72 -39.07 50.10
CA PRO A 122 17.19 -39.23 48.77
C PRO A 122 17.85 -38.22 47.83
N ARG A 123 18.32 -38.69 46.67
CA ARG A 123 18.83 -37.81 45.61
C ARG A 123 17.71 -36.84 45.23
N SER A 124 17.98 -35.55 45.38
CA SER A 124 17.19 -34.44 44.82
C SER A 124 16.99 -34.65 43.32
N GLN A 125 15.92 -35.38 42.95
CA GLN A 125 15.46 -35.55 41.57
C GLN A 125 14.53 -34.41 41.13
N GLY A 126 14.06 -33.55 42.05
CA GLY A 126 13.16 -32.43 41.72
C GLY A 126 13.84 -31.31 40.90
N SER A 127 15.10 -31.01 41.19
CA SER A 127 15.78 -29.83 40.59
C SER A 127 16.11 -29.99 39.10
N ALA A 128 16.47 -31.19 38.63
CA ALA A 128 16.79 -31.39 37.21
C ALA A 128 15.54 -31.39 36.31
N ALA A 129 14.41 -31.89 36.83
CA ALA A 129 13.13 -31.89 36.12
C ALA A 129 12.52 -30.47 36.07
N GLU A 130 12.63 -29.70 37.16
CA GLU A 130 12.22 -28.27 37.16
C GLU A 130 13.07 -27.42 36.22
N VAL A 131 14.40 -27.59 36.21
CA VAL A 131 15.28 -26.85 35.29
C VAL A 131 15.00 -27.23 33.83
N ALA A 132 14.72 -28.50 33.54
CA ALA A 132 14.34 -28.93 32.20
C ALA A 132 12.99 -28.35 31.76
N ALA A 133 11.99 -28.30 32.65
CA ALA A 133 10.69 -27.69 32.37
C ALA A 133 10.79 -26.18 32.11
N VAL A 134 11.58 -25.45 32.91
CA VAL A 134 11.85 -24.02 32.72
C VAL A 134 12.61 -23.78 31.41
N GLN A 135 13.56 -24.65 31.06
CA GLN A 135 14.31 -24.53 29.80
C GLN A 135 13.42 -24.80 28.57
N GLU A 136 12.48 -25.76 28.66
CA GLU A 136 11.47 -26.03 27.63
C GLU A 136 10.49 -24.85 27.47
N GLU A 137 10.08 -24.22 28.58
CA GLU A 137 9.23 -23.04 28.58
C GLU A 137 9.93 -21.83 27.95
N ILE A 138 11.19 -21.59 28.30
CA ILE A 138 12.03 -20.55 27.67
C ILE A 138 12.20 -20.79 26.16
N LEU A 139 12.42 -22.04 25.75
CA LEU A 139 12.52 -22.40 24.33
C LEU A 139 11.20 -22.18 23.58
N GLN A 140 10.05 -22.43 24.21
CA GLN A 140 8.74 -22.10 23.63
C GLN A 140 8.56 -20.59 23.48
N VAL A 141 8.93 -19.80 24.49
CA VAL A 141 8.85 -18.32 24.43
C VAL A 141 9.76 -17.75 23.33
N LEU A 142 10.92 -18.34 23.12
CA LEU A 142 11.80 -17.98 22.01
C LEU A 142 11.17 -18.29 20.64
N ASP A 143 10.50 -19.44 20.46
CA ASP A 143 9.73 -19.72 19.24
C ASP A 143 8.59 -18.70 19.05
N MET A 144 8.00 -18.22 20.14
CA MET A 144 6.98 -17.17 20.11
C MET A 144 7.50 -15.79 19.66
N SER A 145 8.77 -15.46 19.94
CA SER A 145 9.40 -14.24 19.41
C SER A 145 9.53 -14.27 17.87
N SER A 146 9.69 -15.47 17.30
CA SER A 146 9.75 -15.67 15.85
C SER A 146 8.38 -15.63 15.17
N LEU A 147 7.29 -15.75 15.94
CA LEU A 147 5.91 -15.77 15.44
C LEU A 147 5.54 -14.47 14.72
N LEU A 148 6.01 -13.34 15.23
CA LEU A 148 5.71 -12.03 14.64
C LEU A 148 6.26 -11.94 13.21
N GLY A 149 7.49 -12.41 13.00
CA GLY A 149 8.09 -12.50 11.67
C GLY A 149 7.32 -13.45 10.75
N GLN A 150 6.94 -14.63 11.25
CA GLN A 150 6.14 -15.59 10.46
C GLN A 150 4.76 -15.03 10.09
N ALA A 151 4.11 -14.30 10.99
CA ALA A 151 2.84 -13.65 10.74
C ALA A 151 2.97 -12.60 9.63
N VAL A 152 4.00 -11.74 9.70
CA VAL A 152 4.30 -10.75 8.66
C VAL A 152 4.59 -11.43 7.31
N ASP A 153 5.40 -12.49 7.28
CA ASP A 153 5.73 -13.21 6.05
C ASP A 153 4.47 -13.78 5.36
N ILE A 154 3.56 -14.37 6.14
CA ILE A 154 2.28 -14.88 5.62
C ILE A 154 1.42 -13.74 5.07
N VAL A 155 1.32 -12.64 5.80
CA VAL A 155 0.53 -11.48 5.40
C VAL A 155 1.07 -10.91 4.09
N GLN A 156 2.36 -10.62 4.03
CA GLN A 156 3.01 -10.07 2.83
C GLN A 156 2.85 -11.01 1.65
N SER A 157 2.98 -12.33 1.85
CA SER A 157 2.77 -13.32 0.79
C SER A 157 1.36 -13.28 0.22
N GLN A 158 0.33 -13.11 1.06
CA GLN A 158 -1.06 -13.02 0.59
C GLN A 158 -1.35 -11.67 -0.09
N VAL A 159 -0.87 -10.57 0.47
CA VAL A 159 -0.98 -9.24 -0.14
C VAL A 159 -0.32 -9.22 -1.51
N VAL A 160 0.90 -9.76 -1.64
CA VAL A 160 1.62 -9.87 -2.92
C VAL A 160 0.78 -10.58 -3.99
N LYS A 161 0.03 -11.64 -3.63
CA LYS A 161 -0.85 -12.32 -4.59
C LYS A 161 -1.98 -11.41 -5.06
N VAL A 162 -2.60 -10.65 -4.14
CA VAL A 162 -3.66 -9.68 -4.46
C VAL A 162 -3.13 -8.60 -5.40
N LEU A 163 -1.96 -8.03 -5.10
CA LEU A 163 -1.35 -6.98 -5.93
C LEU A 163 -0.99 -7.50 -7.33
N LYS A 164 -0.43 -8.71 -7.43
CA LYS A 164 -0.09 -9.33 -8.72
C LYS A 164 -1.31 -9.54 -9.61
N VAL A 165 -2.45 -9.94 -9.05
CA VAL A 165 -3.69 -10.12 -9.82
C VAL A 165 -4.17 -8.82 -10.45
N ARG A 166 -3.96 -7.69 -9.77
CA ARG A 166 -4.36 -6.33 -10.20
C ARG A 166 -3.25 -5.53 -10.90
N SER A 167 -2.12 -6.16 -11.24
CA SER A 167 -0.95 -5.44 -11.78
C SER A 167 -1.29 -4.70 -13.08
N GLU A 168 -2.08 -5.32 -13.95
CA GLU A 168 -2.53 -4.72 -15.21
C GLU A 168 -3.39 -3.48 -14.96
N GLN A 169 -4.43 -3.59 -14.11
CA GLN A 169 -5.32 -2.49 -13.77
C GLN A 169 -4.55 -1.33 -13.11
N THR A 170 -3.57 -1.65 -12.28
CA THR A 170 -2.72 -0.67 -11.60
C THR A 170 -1.89 0.16 -12.59
N SER A 171 -1.44 -0.45 -13.69
CA SER A 171 -0.66 0.26 -14.73
C SER A 171 -1.47 1.27 -15.54
N HIS A 172 -2.81 1.19 -15.48
CA HIS A 172 -3.75 2.07 -16.19
C HIS A 172 -4.34 3.18 -15.32
N LEU A 173 -3.96 3.27 -14.04
CA LEU A 173 -4.47 4.30 -13.15
C LEU A 173 -4.05 5.71 -13.60
N PRO A 174 -4.81 6.76 -13.28
CA PRO A 174 -4.32 8.13 -13.39
C PRO A 174 -3.21 8.38 -12.35
N ILE A 175 -2.39 9.39 -12.59
CA ILE A 175 -1.21 9.68 -11.76
C ILE A 175 -1.56 9.90 -10.28
N GLU A 176 -2.65 10.60 -9.99
CA GLU A 176 -3.07 10.87 -8.61
C GLU A 176 -3.41 9.58 -7.84
N ASP A 177 -4.19 8.70 -8.46
CA ASP A 177 -4.59 7.44 -7.83
C ASP A 177 -3.42 6.46 -7.72
N PHE A 178 -2.52 6.46 -8.70
CA PHE A 178 -1.30 5.69 -8.62
C PHE A 178 -0.40 6.15 -7.46
N LEU A 179 -0.26 7.45 -7.23
CA LEU A 179 0.51 7.99 -6.10
C LEU A 179 -0.12 7.64 -4.75
N ARG A 180 -1.45 7.69 -4.63
CA ARG A 180 -2.18 7.23 -3.42
C ARG A 180 -1.94 5.74 -3.18
N TYR A 181 -2.11 4.91 -4.21
CA TYR A 181 -1.85 3.47 -4.17
C TYR A 181 -0.41 3.15 -3.74
N PHE A 182 0.58 3.80 -4.37
CA PHE A 182 1.99 3.60 -4.05
C PHE A 182 2.29 3.98 -2.60
N SER A 183 1.80 5.14 -2.16
CA SER A 183 1.99 5.64 -0.80
C SER A 183 1.41 4.67 0.23
N LEU A 184 0.22 4.12 -0.03
CA LEU A 184 -0.43 3.13 0.84
C LEU A 184 0.40 1.84 0.95
N ASN A 185 0.92 1.31 -0.17
CA ASN A 185 1.76 0.12 -0.17
C ASN A 185 3.10 0.34 0.53
N ARG A 186 3.71 1.52 0.34
CA ARG A 186 4.95 1.90 1.00
C ARG A 186 4.77 1.99 2.52
N LEU A 187 3.74 2.70 2.99
CA LEU A 187 3.44 2.81 4.41
C LEU A 187 3.20 1.43 5.04
N PHE A 188 2.49 0.55 4.35
CA PHE A 188 2.27 -0.81 4.85
C PHE A 188 3.56 -1.65 4.93
N ALA A 189 4.44 -1.53 3.94
CA ALA A 189 5.74 -2.21 3.96
C ALA A 189 6.62 -1.71 5.12
N ASP A 190 6.66 -0.39 5.33
CA ASP A 190 7.41 0.26 6.41
C ASP A 190 6.86 -0.15 7.79
N GLU A 191 5.53 -0.26 7.93
CA GLU A 191 4.89 -0.77 9.14
C GLU A 191 5.23 -2.24 9.42
N CYS A 192 5.23 -3.10 8.39
CA CYS A 192 5.63 -4.50 8.55
C CYS A 192 7.11 -4.63 8.98
N GLU A 193 7.98 -3.77 8.44
CA GLU A 193 9.39 -3.72 8.78
C GLU A 193 9.60 -3.21 10.22
N ALA A 194 8.88 -2.16 10.62
CA ALA A 194 8.93 -1.63 11.98
C ALA A 194 8.48 -2.65 13.03
N ILE A 195 7.50 -3.50 12.70
CA ILE A 195 6.98 -4.52 13.62
C ILE A 195 7.88 -5.75 13.68
N SER A 196 8.34 -6.27 12.55
CA SER A 196 9.07 -7.55 12.50
C SER A 196 10.60 -7.42 12.44
N GLY A 197 11.13 -6.23 12.15
CA GLY A 197 12.54 -6.01 11.83
C GLY A 197 12.97 -6.64 10.49
N ARG A 198 12.04 -7.18 9.69
CA ARG A 198 12.31 -7.82 8.41
C ARG A 198 11.85 -6.91 7.28
N SER A 199 12.72 -6.67 6.31
CA SER A 199 12.56 -5.67 5.26
C SER A 199 11.59 -6.04 4.12
N GLY A 200 10.90 -7.19 4.20
CA GLY A 200 9.77 -7.54 3.34
C GLY A 200 10.03 -7.43 1.83
N THR A 201 11.17 -7.94 1.37
CA THR A 201 11.70 -7.68 0.01
C THR A 201 10.75 -8.09 -1.12
N SER A 202 9.96 -9.15 -0.92
CA SER A 202 9.01 -9.62 -1.94
C SER A 202 7.93 -8.58 -2.25
N LEU A 203 7.39 -7.90 -1.23
CA LEU A 203 6.38 -6.87 -1.42
C LEU A 203 6.98 -5.65 -2.13
N LYS A 204 8.14 -5.18 -1.65
CA LYS A 204 8.87 -4.06 -2.26
C LYS A 204 9.17 -4.31 -3.74
N THR A 205 9.66 -5.51 -4.07
CA THR A 205 9.96 -5.91 -5.47
C THR A 205 8.73 -5.86 -6.37
N VAL A 206 7.56 -6.27 -5.88
CA VAL A 206 6.30 -6.24 -6.67
C VAL A 206 5.86 -4.80 -6.91
N VAL A 207 5.91 -3.96 -5.88
CA VAL A 207 5.58 -2.54 -6.00
C VAL A 207 6.56 -1.84 -6.96
N ASP A 208 7.86 -2.12 -6.87
CA ASP A 208 8.87 -1.55 -7.78
C ASP A 208 8.66 -1.96 -9.24
N ASN A 209 8.24 -3.21 -9.48
CA ASN A 209 7.86 -3.65 -10.83
C ASN A 209 6.64 -2.88 -11.34
N GLN A 210 5.61 -2.70 -10.51
CA GLN A 210 4.43 -1.93 -10.90
C GLN A 210 4.73 -0.46 -11.17
N ILE A 211 5.68 0.15 -10.45
CA ILE A 211 6.16 1.50 -10.75
C ILE A 211 6.79 1.56 -12.14
N ARG A 212 7.66 0.60 -12.48
CA ARG A 212 8.25 0.53 -13.82
C ARG A 212 7.19 0.37 -14.90
N ASP A 213 6.25 -0.57 -14.70
CA ASP A 213 5.17 -0.82 -15.65
C ASP A 213 4.28 0.41 -15.85
N PHE A 214 3.94 1.10 -14.75
CA PHE A 214 3.19 2.34 -14.77
C PHE A 214 3.92 3.44 -15.54
N ILE A 215 5.21 3.65 -15.27
CA ILE A 215 6.01 4.70 -15.94
C ILE A 215 6.05 4.47 -17.45
N VAL A 216 6.27 3.24 -17.90
CA VAL A 216 6.30 2.90 -19.33
C VAL A 216 4.96 3.23 -19.97
N ARG A 217 3.85 2.76 -19.38
CA ARG A 217 2.49 3.02 -19.88
C ARG A 217 2.14 4.50 -19.88
N PHE A 218 2.44 5.20 -18.79
CA PHE A 218 2.19 6.62 -18.65
C PHE A 218 2.95 7.42 -19.71
N SER A 219 4.24 7.14 -19.89
CA SER A 219 5.06 7.80 -20.91
C SER A 219 4.52 7.54 -22.33
N ASP A 220 4.09 6.32 -22.62
CA ASP A 220 3.48 6.00 -23.92
C ASP A 220 2.15 6.74 -24.11
N ASN A 221 1.30 6.82 -23.10
CA ASN A 221 0.05 7.55 -23.19
C ASN A 221 0.27 9.05 -23.43
N GLN A 222 1.23 9.65 -22.71
CA GLN A 222 1.61 11.05 -22.91
C GLN A 222 2.19 11.29 -24.32
N ARG A 223 3.00 10.37 -24.84
CA ARG A 223 3.51 10.45 -26.21
C ARG A 223 2.37 10.42 -27.23
N HIS A 224 1.40 9.51 -27.09
CA HIS A 224 0.25 9.47 -27.99
C HIS A 224 -0.60 10.73 -27.90
N GLN A 225 -0.81 11.26 -26.69
CA GLN A 225 -1.54 12.51 -26.49
C GLN A 225 -0.85 13.69 -27.18
N ILE A 226 0.48 13.76 -27.11
CA ILE A 226 1.25 14.81 -27.82
C ILE A 226 1.07 14.65 -29.34
N VAL A 227 1.19 13.43 -29.87
CA VAL A 227 0.98 13.17 -31.30
C VAL A 227 -0.42 13.55 -31.74
N GLU A 228 -1.46 13.19 -30.98
CA GLU A 228 -2.84 13.54 -31.27
C GLU A 228 -3.05 15.07 -31.31
N VAL A 229 -2.48 15.79 -30.34
CA VAL A 229 -2.52 17.26 -30.33
C VAL A 229 -1.76 17.84 -31.51
N MET A 230 -0.60 17.29 -31.87
CA MET A 230 0.17 17.74 -33.04
C MET A 230 -0.57 17.50 -34.36
N ASP A 231 -1.27 16.37 -34.50
CA ASP A 231 -2.05 16.02 -35.70
C ASP A 231 -3.33 16.86 -35.81
N ALA A 232 -3.94 17.20 -34.67
CA ALA A 232 -5.10 18.09 -34.62
C ALA A 232 -4.73 19.56 -34.83
N ASP A 233 -3.46 19.93 -34.61
CA ASP A 233 -2.98 21.29 -34.74
C ASP A 233 -2.99 21.72 -36.21
N LYS A 234 -3.63 22.86 -36.47
CA LYS A 234 -3.70 23.44 -37.80
C LYS A 234 -2.58 24.46 -37.94
N TRP A 235 -1.52 24.03 -38.62
CA TRP A 235 -0.36 24.85 -38.97
C TRP A 235 -0.67 25.83 -40.11
N ASP A 236 -1.75 26.58 -39.98
CA ASP A 236 -2.11 27.64 -40.91
C ASP A 236 -1.43 28.94 -40.48
N ALA A 237 -0.93 29.71 -41.45
CA ALA A 237 -0.41 31.05 -41.18
C ALA A 237 -1.55 31.92 -40.61
N ARG A 238 -1.48 32.20 -39.31
CA ARG A 238 -2.31 33.21 -38.66
C ARG A 238 -1.45 34.43 -38.38
N ASP A 239 -1.95 35.58 -38.80
CA ASP A 239 -1.42 36.86 -38.33
C ASP A 239 -1.67 36.98 -36.82
N PHE A 240 -0.75 37.66 -36.13
CA PHE A 240 -0.90 37.97 -34.71
C PHE A 240 -2.19 38.77 -34.50
N GLY A 241 -3.07 38.30 -33.61
CA GLY A 241 -4.17 39.10 -33.10
C GLY A 241 -3.69 40.17 -32.12
N ASP A 242 -4.61 40.99 -31.62
CA ASP A 242 -4.27 42.07 -30.68
C ASP A 242 -3.65 41.55 -29.38
N ALA A 243 -4.11 40.38 -28.91
CA ALA A 243 -3.59 39.74 -27.70
C ALA A 243 -2.16 39.22 -27.91
N GLU A 244 -1.91 38.53 -29.02
CA GLU A 244 -0.59 37.98 -29.33
C GLU A 244 0.40 39.10 -29.67
N ASN A 245 -0.04 40.17 -30.34
CA ASN A 245 0.77 41.38 -30.55
C ASN A 245 1.14 42.06 -29.23
N ALA A 246 0.24 42.12 -28.25
CA ALA A 246 0.56 42.67 -26.92
C ALA A 246 1.62 41.83 -26.19
N VAL A 247 1.57 40.50 -26.33
CA VAL A 247 2.61 39.60 -25.79
C VAL A 247 3.93 39.77 -26.54
N LEU A 248 3.90 39.85 -27.87
CA LEU A 248 5.09 40.06 -28.69
C LEU A 248 5.76 41.40 -28.38
N ASP A 249 5.00 42.49 -28.34
CA ASP A 249 5.46 43.84 -27.97
C ASP A 249 6.07 43.83 -26.56
N ARG A 250 5.49 43.07 -25.63
CA ARG A 250 6.04 42.87 -24.30
C ARG A 250 7.37 42.11 -24.30
N ILE A 251 7.50 41.05 -25.09
CA ILE A 251 8.77 40.31 -25.24
C ILE A 251 9.84 41.20 -25.89
N LEU A 252 9.48 41.96 -26.92
CA LEU A 252 10.39 42.90 -27.59
C LEU A 252 10.83 44.01 -26.63
N ARG A 253 9.92 44.56 -25.82
CA ARG A 253 10.28 45.53 -24.77
C ARG A 253 11.21 44.95 -23.71
N ALA A 254 11.12 43.67 -23.39
CA ALA A 254 12.04 43.04 -22.44
C ALA A 254 13.52 43.13 -22.85
N SER A 255 13.81 43.28 -24.15
CA SER A 255 15.17 43.49 -24.63
C SER A 255 15.73 44.88 -24.31
N THR A 256 14.88 45.86 -24.02
CA THR A 256 15.24 47.27 -23.84
C THR A 256 14.83 47.86 -22.49
N ALA A 257 13.91 47.20 -21.76
CA ALA A 257 13.43 47.62 -20.45
C ALA A 257 12.90 46.43 -19.65
N ASP A 258 13.00 46.51 -18.33
CA ASP A 258 12.43 45.49 -17.46
C ASP A 258 10.90 45.53 -17.47
N VAL A 259 10.30 44.39 -17.76
CA VAL A 259 8.85 44.28 -17.88
C VAL A 259 8.20 44.12 -16.51
N ASN A 260 7.42 45.12 -16.11
CA ASN A 260 6.82 45.21 -14.78
C ASN A 260 6.11 43.93 -14.31
N LEU A 261 5.27 43.27 -15.13
CA LEU A 261 4.57 42.07 -14.61
C LEU A 261 5.48 40.83 -14.48
N TRP A 262 6.68 40.80 -15.09
CA TRP A 262 7.66 39.75 -14.79
C TRP A 262 8.42 40.07 -13.50
N LEU A 263 8.74 41.35 -13.27
CA LEU A 263 9.29 41.80 -12.00
C LEU A 263 8.34 41.50 -10.84
N GLN A 264 7.02 41.63 -11.03
CA GLN A 264 6.05 41.29 -9.97
C GLN A 264 6.11 39.81 -9.57
N VAL A 265 6.32 38.88 -10.52
CA VAL A 265 6.53 37.45 -10.21
C VAL A 265 7.81 37.23 -9.37
N SER A 266 8.84 38.04 -9.59
CA SER A 266 10.07 37.97 -8.80
C SER A 266 9.94 38.55 -7.38
N LYS A 267 8.89 39.33 -7.09
CA LYS A 267 8.62 39.91 -5.77
C LYS A 267 7.88 38.94 -4.86
N ILE A 268 8.45 37.75 -4.67
CA ILE A 268 7.89 36.69 -3.80
C ILE A 268 7.73 37.10 -2.33
N TRP A 269 8.31 38.24 -1.93
CA TRP A 269 8.16 38.83 -0.59
C TRP A 269 6.94 39.74 -0.45
N GLN A 270 6.26 40.06 -1.54
CA GLN A 270 4.98 40.79 -1.48
C GLN A 270 3.85 39.77 -1.29
N PRO A 271 2.89 40.01 -0.37
CA PRO A 271 1.69 39.19 -0.27
C PRO A 271 0.99 39.16 -1.63
N ALA A 272 0.56 37.98 -2.08
CA ALA A 272 -0.11 37.83 -3.37
C ALA A 272 -1.38 38.70 -3.40
N GLU A 273 -1.32 39.84 -4.08
CA GLU A 273 -2.54 40.56 -4.45
C GLU A 273 -3.26 39.74 -5.52
N GLU A 274 -4.57 39.57 -5.35
CA GLU A 274 -5.45 38.91 -6.31
C GLU A 274 -5.36 39.59 -7.68
N SER A 275 -4.46 39.11 -8.54
CA SER A 275 -4.45 39.51 -9.94
C SER A 275 -5.67 38.90 -10.64
N PRO A 276 -6.47 39.69 -11.39
CA PRO A 276 -7.66 39.19 -12.06
C PRO A 276 -7.26 38.15 -13.11
N SER A 277 -7.94 37.02 -13.07
CA SER A 277 -7.84 35.92 -14.04
C SER A 277 -7.83 36.43 -15.50
N PRO A 278 -6.92 35.98 -16.38
CA PRO A 278 -7.11 36.08 -17.80
C PRO A 278 -7.91 34.85 -18.24
N THR A 279 -9.24 34.90 -18.08
CA THR A 279 -10.12 34.08 -18.91
C THR A 279 -10.58 34.95 -20.07
N PRO A 280 -10.08 34.77 -21.30
CA PRO A 280 -10.87 35.17 -22.45
C PRO A 280 -12.00 34.15 -22.58
N LYS A 281 -13.23 34.59 -22.29
CA LYS A 281 -14.42 33.88 -22.74
C LYS A 281 -14.33 33.77 -24.26
N THR A 282 -14.27 32.55 -24.76
CA THR A 282 -14.46 32.23 -26.17
C THR A 282 -15.91 32.55 -26.54
N GLU A 283 -16.19 33.79 -26.93
CA GLU A 283 -17.42 34.10 -27.65
C GLU A 283 -17.22 33.75 -29.12
N ASN A 284 -17.96 32.72 -29.54
CA ASN A 284 -18.18 32.36 -30.93
C ASN A 284 -18.62 33.59 -31.74
N GLY A 285 -17.74 34.03 -32.64
CA GLY A 285 -18.07 34.95 -33.72
C GLY A 285 -17.75 34.29 -35.05
N ALA A 286 -18.69 33.47 -35.56
CA ALA A 286 -18.67 33.03 -36.94
C ALA A 286 -18.84 34.26 -37.85
N ALA A 287 -17.79 34.60 -38.59
CA ALA A 287 -17.89 35.44 -39.77
C ALA A 287 -16.89 34.92 -40.81
N VAL A 288 -17.35 33.93 -41.58
CA VAL A 288 -16.85 33.65 -42.93
C VAL A 288 -16.95 34.96 -43.72
N ASN A 289 -15.83 35.48 -44.20
CA ASN A 289 -15.86 36.42 -45.31
C ASN A 289 -14.63 36.23 -46.20
N GLY A 290 -14.84 35.46 -47.26
CA GLY A 290 -13.85 35.19 -48.30
C GLY A 290 -14.53 35.00 -49.65
N GLU A 291 -15.50 35.86 -50.00
CA GLU A 291 -16.09 35.90 -51.33
C GLU A 291 -16.63 37.31 -51.65
N ALA A 292 -15.72 38.29 -51.72
CA ALA A 292 -16.05 39.63 -52.20
C ALA A 292 -14.82 40.31 -52.81
N LYS A 293 -14.19 39.68 -53.80
CA LYS A 293 -13.18 40.38 -54.63
C LYS A 293 -13.22 40.08 -56.13
N GLU A 294 -14.26 39.46 -56.67
CA GLU A 294 -14.43 39.27 -58.13
C GLU A 294 -15.61 40.05 -58.76
N ALA A 295 -16.41 40.79 -57.97
CA ALA A 295 -17.56 41.53 -58.53
C ALA A 295 -17.27 42.99 -58.94
N LYS A 296 -16.02 43.47 -58.84
CA LYS A 296 -15.67 44.88 -59.18
C LYS A 296 -14.94 45.09 -60.51
N GLU A 297 -14.47 44.05 -61.20
CA GLU A 297 -13.85 44.20 -62.54
C GLU A 297 -14.84 44.04 -63.71
N ALA A 298 -16.08 43.60 -63.48
CA ALA A 298 -17.06 43.38 -64.55
C ALA A 298 -17.94 44.60 -64.90
N LYS A 299 -17.80 45.76 -64.22
CA LYS A 299 -18.65 46.95 -64.45
C LYS A 299 -17.96 48.16 -65.08
N GLU A 300 -16.69 48.06 -65.46
CA GLU A 300 -15.94 49.14 -66.11
C GLU A 300 -15.68 48.90 -67.61
N LYS A 301 -16.41 47.98 -68.25
CA LYS A 301 -16.33 47.73 -69.70
C LYS A 301 -17.62 47.97 -70.49
N GLU A 302 -18.63 48.61 -69.90
CA GLU A 302 -19.84 48.98 -70.63
C GLU A 302 -20.35 50.35 -70.20
N LYS A 303 -19.61 51.41 -70.58
CA LYS A 303 -20.17 52.70 -70.96
C LYS A 303 -19.18 53.53 -71.76
#